data_AF-A0AAV6LGJ6-F1
#
_entry.id   AF-A0AAV6LGJ6-F1
#
_cell.length_a   1.000
_cell.length_b   1.000
_cell.length_c   1.000
_cell.angle_alpha   90.00
_cell.angle_beta   90.00
_cell.angle_gamma   90.00
#
_symmetry.space_group_name_H-M   'P 1'
#
loop_
_entity.id
_entity.type
_entity.pdbx_description
1 polymer ?
#
loop_
_entity_poly.entity_id
_entity_poly.type
_entity_poly.pdbx_seq_one_letter_code
_entity_poly.pdbx_strand_id
1 'polypeptide(L)'
;MVLGPCNGIFCLFNDRDAVSLWNPAMRQFRTLPQLPLPELPSNAELYSYSIFGFGMDPKTNEYKVIWIRVFLDKEEWFDMVMHDHHIQVGVFSPSRDSWRELDGNLVPVRYVYESKFYSYANGFYYWFAGDKDDRFILSFDMANEVFLAIPEPDGIPELIRDASWKQFAFY
;
A
#
# COMPACT_ATOMS: atom_id res chain seq x y z
N MET A 1 10.15 4.82 -5.90
CA MET A 1 10.06 3.56 -5.14
C MET A 1 9.64 2.44 -6.08
N VAL A 2 9.92 1.18 -5.72
CA VAL A 2 9.81 0.01 -6.63
C VAL A 2 9.12 -1.14 -5.91
N LEU A 3 8.09 -1.71 -6.53
CA LEU A 3 7.45 -2.98 -6.14
C LEU A 3 7.71 -4.03 -7.21
N GLY A 4 7.83 -5.28 -6.78
CA GLY A 4 8.07 -6.43 -7.64
C GLY A 4 9.42 -7.10 -7.36
N PRO A 5 9.81 -8.06 -8.20
CA PRO A 5 9.13 -8.45 -9.44
C PRO A 5 7.85 -9.27 -9.21
N CYS A 6 6.81 -9.01 -9.99
CA CYS A 6 5.67 -9.92 -10.18
C CYS A 6 5.73 -10.47 -11.60
N ASN A 7 6.08 -11.75 -11.77
CA ASN A 7 6.23 -12.38 -13.10
C ASN A 7 7.12 -11.57 -14.06
N GLY A 8 8.21 -10.99 -13.54
CA GLY A 8 9.17 -10.18 -14.30
C GLY A 8 8.76 -8.72 -14.54
N ILE A 9 7.58 -8.30 -14.06
CA ILE A 9 7.10 -6.91 -14.11
C ILE A 9 7.40 -6.22 -12.78
N PHE A 10 7.82 -4.95 -12.87
CA PHE A 10 7.98 -4.06 -11.73
C PHE A 10 6.93 -2.95 -11.79
N CYS A 11 6.44 -2.54 -10.63
CA CYS A 11 5.62 -1.35 -10.47
C CYS A 11 6.47 -0.25 -9.83
N LEU A 12 6.59 0.87 -10.52
CA LEU A 12 7.39 2.03 -10.13
C LEU A 12 6.44 3.15 -9.74
N PHE A 13 6.77 3.87 -8.67
CA PHE A 13 5.97 5.00 -8.20
C PHE A 13 6.84 6.08 -7.58
N ASN A 14 6.33 7.31 -7.48
CA ASN A 14 7.02 8.43 -6.86
C ASN A 14 6.14 9.15 -5.83
N ASP A 15 6.73 10.19 -5.22
CA ASP A 15 6.12 11.09 -4.24
C ASP A 15 4.96 11.94 -4.80
N ARG A 16 4.74 11.91 -6.12
CA ARG A 16 3.65 12.63 -6.81
C ARG A 16 2.56 11.70 -7.29
N ASP A 17 2.48 10.49 -6.74
CA ASP A 17 1.50 9.45 -7.11
C ASP A 17 1.54 9.07 -8.61
N ALA A 18 2.66 9.30 -9.31
CA ALA A 18 2.80 8.83 -10.67
C ALA A 18 3.23 7.36 -10.66
N VAL A 19 2.46 6.49 -11.31
CA VAL A 19 2.70 5.04 -11.32
C VAL A 19 3.03 4.56 -12.73
N SER A 20 4.01 3.66 -12.84
CA SER A 20 4.38 3.02 -14.10
C SER A 20 4.66 1.54 -13.92
N LEU A 21 4.32 0.73 -14.92
CA LEU A 21 4.71 -0.67 -15.01
C LEU A 21 5.91 -0.81 -15.94
N TRP A 22 6.90 -1.60 -15.54
CA TRP A 22 8.13 -1.81 -16.28
C TRP A 22 8.45 -3.29 -16.44
N ASN A 23 8.57 -3.74 -17.68
CA ASN A 23 9.19 -5.01 -18.04
C ASN A 23 10.61 -4.76 -18.55
N PRO A 24 11.66 -4.96 -17.73
CA PRO A 24 13.03 -4.74 -18.16
C PRO A 24 13.48 -5.70 -19.27
N ALA A 25 13.02 -6.96 -19.23
CA ALA A 25 13.41 -7.98 -20.20
C ALA A 25 12.90 -7.67 -21.62
N MET A 26 11.70 -7.11 -21.72
CA MET A 26 11.09 -6.69 -22.99
C MET A 26 11.32 -5.21 -23.31
N ARG A 27 12.00 -4.46 -22.44
CA ARG A 27 12.17 -2.99 -22.55
C ARG A 27 10.84 -2.26 -22.71
N GLN A 28 9.77 -2.79 -22.11
CA GLN A 28 8.44 -2.19 -22.16
C GLN A 28 8.21 -1.38 -20.90
N PHE A 29 7.72 -0.16 -21.08
CA PHE A 29 7.41 0.76 -20.01
C PHE A 29 6.04 1.36 -20.29
N ARG A 30 5.16 1.36 -19.28
CA ARG A 30 3.81 1.90 -19.38
C ARG A 30 3.53 2.78 -18.17
N THR A 31 3.29 4.06 -18.40
CA THR A 31 2.75 4.95 -17.38
C THR A 31 1.25 4.70 -17.25
N LEU A 32 0.77 4.57 -16.01
CA LEU A 32 -0.65 4.41 -15.71
C LEU A 32 -1.34 5.79 -15.70
N PRO A 33 -2.67 5.85 -15.81
CA PRO A 33 -3.42 7.08 -15.59
C PRO A 33 -3.07 7.71 -14.24
N GLN A 34 -3.21 9.02 -14.12
CA GLN A 34 -3.02 9.71 -12.85
C GLN A 34 -4.05 9.21 -11.82
N LEU A 35 -3.64 9.08 -10.56
CA LEU A 35 -4.56 8.73 -9.48
C LEU A 35 -5.67 9.78 -9.35
N PRO A 36 -6.89 9.39 -8.94
CA PRO A 36 -7.96 10.34 -8.65
C PRO A 36 -7.49 11.42 -7.66
N LEU A 37 -7.90 12.67 -7.91
CA LEU A 37 -7.70 13.74 -6.94
C LEU A 37 -8.61 13.50 -5.73
N PRO A 38 -8.13 13.79 -4.52
CA PRO A 38 -8.94 13.59 -3.34
C PRO A 38 -10.08 14.62 -3.29
N GLU A 39 -11.29 14.17 -2.98
CA GLU A 39 -12.44 15.04 -2.73
C GLU A 39 -12.35 15.61 -1.32
N LEU A 40 -11.49 16.61 -1.12
CA LEU A 40 -11.28 17.23 0.18
C LEU A 40 -12.25 18.39 0.42
N PRO A 41 -12.75 18.58 1.66
CA PRO A 41 -13.44 19.81 2.04
C PRO A 41 -12.53 21.02 1.78
N SER A 42 -13.08 22.07 1.16
CA SER A 42 -12.36 23.24 0.62
C SER A 42 -11.60 24.09 1.64
N ASN A 43 -11.66 23.74 2.93
CA ASN A 43 -11.09 24.49 4.05
C ASN A 43 -10.13 23.68 4.93
N ALA A 44 -9.80 22.44 4.58
CA ALA A 44 -8.89 21.61 5.37
C ALA A 44 -7.46 21.63 4.77
N GLU A 45 -6.48 22.13 5.53
CA GLU A 45 -5.06 21.91 5.24
C GLU A 45 -4.72 20.45 5.57
N LEU A 46 -5.09 19.52 4.68
CA LEU A 46 -4.82 18.10 4.84
C LEU A 46 -3.52 17.74 4.11
N TYR A 47 -2.62 17.09 4.84
CA TYR A 47 -1.50 16.38 4.25
C TYR A 47 -1.97 14.99 3.83
N SER A 48 -1.32 14.40 2.84
CA SER A 48 -1.58 13.01 2.49
C SER A 48 -0.33 12.31 2.02
N TYR A 49 -0.31 11.00 2.22
CA TYR A 49 0.68 10.12 1.64
C TYR A 49 -0.03 8.90 1.05
N SER A 50 0.57 8.36 -0.02
CA SER A 50 0.04 7.20 -0.73
C SER A 50 0.99 6.01 -0.56
N ILE A 51 0.40 4.85 -0.33
CA ILE A 51 1.08 3.57 -0.24
C ILE A 51 0.54 2.69 -1.37
N PHE A 52 1.43 1.90 -1.96
CA PHE A 52 1.06 1.06 -3.09
C PHE A 52 1.22 -0.42 -2.76
N GLY A 53 0.40 -1.23 -3.42
CA GLY A 53 0.56 -2.67 -3.53
C GLY A 53 0.55 -3.09 -4.99
N PHE A 54 1.25 -4.17 -5.32
CA PHE A 54 1.34 -4.65 -6.70
C PHE A 54 1.34 -6.17 -6.75
N GLY A 55 0.51 -6.75 -7.59
CA GLY A 55 0.44 -8.19 -7.75
C GLY A 55 -0.40 -8.61 -8.94
N MET A 56 -0.76 -9.89 -8.97
CA MET A 56 -1.57 -10.47 -10.02
C MET A 56 -2.85 -11.02 -9.41
N ASP A 57 -3.97 -10.77 -10.07
CA ASP A 57 -5.23 -11.43 -9.75
C ASP A 57 -5.19 -12.86 -10.32
N PRO A 58 -5.20 -13.90 -9.48
CA PRO A 58 -5.11 -15.28 -9.94
C PRO A 58 -6.34 -15.75 -10.74
N LYS A 59 -7.49 -15.07 -10.65
CA LYS A 59 -8.71 -15.43 -11.40
C LYS A 59 -8.68 -14.89 -12.83
N THR A 60 -8.22 -13.65 -12.99
CA THR A 60 -8.22 -12.94 -14.29
C THR A 60 -6.86 -13.01 -14.98
N ASN A 61 -5.81 -13.39 -14.25
CA ASN A 61 -4.41 -13.34 -14.71
C ASN A 61 -3.97 -11.93 -15.13
N GLU A 62 -4.61 -10.91 -14.55
CA GLU A 62 -4.27 -9.50 -14.76
C GLU A 62 -3.44 -8.97 -13.61
N TYR A 63 -2.49 -8.09 -13.93
CA TYR A 63 -1.81 -7.32 -12.89
C TYR A 63 -2.77 -6.33 -12.25
N LYS A 64 -2.64 -6.10 -10.95
CA LYS A 64 -3.37 -5.06 -10.23
C LYS A 64 -2.39 -4.20 -9.45
N VAL A 65 -2.67 -2.90 -9.41
CA VAL A 65 -1.99 -1.96 -8.52
C VAL A 65 -3.01 -1.45 -7.53
N ILE A 66 -2.73 -1.61 -6.24
CA ILE A 66 -3.52 -1.04 -5.15
C ILE A 66 -2.87 0.28 -4.78
N TRP A 67 -3.67 1.28 -4.48
CA TRP A 67 -3.24 2.46 -3.77
C TRP A 67 -4.09 2.65 -2.52
N ILE A 68 -3.43 3.05 -1.44
CA ILE A 68 -4.03 3.43 -0.16
C ILE A 68 -3.52 4.84 0.12
N ARG A 69 -4.41 5.82 0.13
CA ARG A 69 -4.08 7.20 0.50
C ARG A 69 -4.61 7.48 1.89
N VAL A 70 -3.74 7.97 2.74
CA VAL A 70 -4.05 8.33 4.12
C VAL A 70 -4.00 9.85 4.20
N PHE A 71 -5.07 10.46 4.72
CA PHE A 71 -5.13 11.90 4.99
C PHE A 71 -4.85 12.16 6.45
N LEU A 72 -4.05 13.19 6.69
CA LEU A 72 -3.59 13.67 7.99
C LEU A 72 -3.96 15.14 8.11
N ASP A 73 -4.42 15.55 9.28
CA ASP A 73 -4.47 16.98 9.57
C ASP A 73 -3.06 17.56 9.79
N LYS A 74 -2.98 18.89 9.90
CA LYS A 74 -1.70 19.59 10.07
C LYS A 74 -1.03 19.27 11.40
N GLU A 75 -1.77 19.18 12.48
CA GLU A 75 -1.21 18.88 13.81
C GLU A 75 -0.68 17.44 13.81
N GLU A 76 -1.41 16.50 13.22
CA GLU A 76 -1.02 15.10 13.07
C GLU A 76 0.23 14.91 12.21
N TRP A 77 0.34 15.63 11.09
CA TRP A 77 1.50 15.55 10.19
C TRP A 77 2.81 15.96 10.90
N PHE A 78 2.76 17.00 11.74
CA PHE A 78 3.95 17.55 12.39
C PHE A 78 4.24 16.90 13.75
N ASP A 79 3.22 16.58 14.53
CA ASP A 79 3.39 16.03 15.88
C ASP A 79 3.48 14.50 15.88
N MET A 80 3.31 13.84 14.73
CA MET A 80 3.23 12.39 14.59
C MET A 80 2.20 11.74 15.54
N VAL A 81 1.18 12.51 15.92
CA VAL A 81 0.05 12.05 16.74
C VAL A 81 -1.02 11.53 15.77
N MET A 82 -1.53 10.33 16.01
CA MET A 82 -2.28 9.55 15.02
C MET A 82 -3.76 9.39 15.44
N HIS A 83 -4.68 10.27 15.01
CA HIS A 83 -6.14 10.14 15.32
C HIS A 83 -6.89 9.35 14.23
N ASP A 84 -8.19 9.63 14.03
CA ASP A 84 -9.04 8.93 13.06
C ASP A 84 -8.74 9.44 11.65
N HIS A 85 -8.00 8.65 10.88
CA HIS A 85 -7.57 9.03 9.54
C HIS A 85 -8.69 8.77 8.54
N HIS A 86 -8.88 9.69 7.60
CA HIS A 86 -9.60 9.36 6.38
C HIS A 86 -8.66 8.51 5.51
N ILE A 87 -9.12 7.33 5.09
CA ILE A 87 -8.41 6.47 4.15
C ILE A 87 -9.21 6.37 2.87
N GLN A 88 -8.56 6.57 1.74
CA GLN A 88 -9.09 6.24 0.42
C GLN A 88 -8.31 5.06 -0.15
N VAL A 89 -9.02 4.15 -0.79
CA VAL A 89 -8.41 2.96 -1.38
C VAL A 89 -8.94 2.79 -2.79
N GLY A 90 -8.06 2.40 -3.69
CA GLY A 90 -8.50 1.98 -5.00
C GLY A 90 -7.55 1.01 -5.67
N VAL A 91 -7.99 0.54 -6.83
CA VAL A 91 -7.30 -0.46 -7.63
C VAL A 91 -7.25 -0.02 -9.08
N PHE A 92 -6.08 -0.16 -9.69
CA PHE A 92 -5.91 -0.10 -11.14
C PHE A 92 -6.04 -1.51 -11.72
N SER A 93 -6.83 -1.63 -12.79
CA SER A 93 -6.91 -2.84 -13.62
C SER A 93 -6.52 -2.50 -15.06
N PRO A 94 -5.56 -3.22 -15.66
CA PRO A 94 -5.12 -3.04 -17.04
C PRO A 94 -6.23 -3.19 -18.07
N SER A 95 -7.23 -4.06 -17.84
CA SER A 95 -8.34 -4.25 -18.78
C SER A 95 -9.27 -3.05 -18.86
N ARG A 96 -9.44 -2.32 -17.75
CA ARG A 96 -10.26 -1.11 -17.69
C ARG A 96 -9.47 0.17 -17.97
N ASP A 97 -8.14 0.06 -17.98
CA ASP A 97 -7.20 1.18 -18.09
C ASP A 97 -7.59 2.39 -17.23
N SER A 98 -8.04 2.12 -16.01
CA SER A 98 -8.57 3.12 -15.10
C SER A 98 -8.44 2.68 -13.65
N TRP A 99 -8.39 3.68 -12.77
CA TRP A 99 -8.52 3.50 -11.34
C TRP A 99 -9.98 3.37 -10.96
N ARG A 100 -10.26 2.48 -10.02
CA ARG A 100 -11.56 2.37 -9.36
C ARG A 100 -11.36 2.45 -7.86
N GLU A 101 -12.10 3.35 -7.22
CA GLU A 101 -12.16 3.43 -5.78
C GLU A 101 -12.93 2.23 -5.21
N LEU A 102 -12.46 1.72 -4.07
CA LEU A 102 -13.10 0.67 -3.31
C LEU A 102 -13.84 1.30 -2.13
N ASP A 103 -15.00 0.75 -1.76
CA ASP A 103 -15.75 1.23 -0.60
C ASP A 103 -14.90 1.10 0.68
N GLY A 104 -14.59 2.21 1.33
CA GLY A 104 -13.63 2.33 2.43
C GLY A 104 -13.99 1.64 3.75
N ASN A 105 -15.03 0.80 3.81
CA ASN A 105 -15.42 0.02 5.01
C ASN A 105 -14.48 -1.16 5.31
N LEU A 106 -13.24 -1.09 4.84
CA LEU A 106 -12.32 -2.20 4.73
C LEU A 106 -11.33 -2.15 5.90
N VAL A 107 -11.78 -2.63 7.07
CA VAL A 107 -11.03 -2.75 8.34
C VAL A 107 -10.76 -1.39 9.02
N PRO A 108 -10.93 -1.25 10.36
CA PRO A 108 -10.60 -0.02 11.09
C PRO A 108 -9.08 0.16 11.16
N VAL A 109 -8.45 0.44 10.03
CA VAL A 109 -7.03 0.75 9.95
C VAL A 109 -6.89 2.25 10.17
N ARG A 110 -6.02 2.67 11.08
CA ARG A 110 -5.65 4.09 11.22
C ARG A 110 -4.40 4.41 10.41
N TYR A 111 -3.44 3.49 10.40
CA TYR A 111 -2.19 3.68 9.67
C TYR A 111 -1.75 2.40 8.98
N VAL A 112 -1.18 2.58 7.80
CA VAL A 112 -0.54 1.53 7.01
C VAL A 112 0.91 1.96 6.81
N TYR A 113 1.83 1.05 7.02
CA TYR A 113 3.24 1.32 6.80
C TYR A 113 3.61 0.97 5.36
N GLU A 114 4.37 1.85 4.72
CA GLU A 114 4.97 1.51 3.44
C GLU A 114 5.90 0.30 3.60
N SER A 115 5.65 -0.72 2.78
CA SER A 115 6.50 -1.92 2.78
C SER A 115 7.82 -1.62 2.09
N LYS A 116 8.93 -1.75 2.84
CA LYS A 116 10.30 -1.62 2.29
C LYS A 116 10.66 -2.74 1.32
N PHE A 117 9.89 -3.82 1.33
CA PHE A 117 10.11 -5.02 0.54
C PHE A 117 8.85 -5.38 -0.24
N TYR A 118 9.06 -6.10 -1.34
CA TYR A 118 7.94 -6.65 -2.09
C TYR A 118 7.30 -7.82 -1.33
N SER A 119 6.09 -7.59 -0.83
CA SER A 119 5.35 -8.48 0.07
C SER A 119 4.12 -9.09 -0.60
N TYR A 120 4.22 -9.46 -1.87
CA TYR A 120 3.15 -10.18 -2.57
C TYR A 120 3.39 -11.68 -2.52
N ALA A 121 2.39 -12.46 -2.08
CA ALA A 121 2.46 -13.92 -2.09
C ALA A 121 1.07 -14.54 -2.30
N ASN A 122 1.00 -15.56 -3.16
CA ASN A 122 -0.18 -16.40 -3.37
C ASN A 122 -1.49 -15.65 -3.69
N GLY A 123 -1.42 -14.55 -4.46
CA GLY A 123 -2.61 -13.76 -4.80
C GLY A 123 -2.97 -12.68 -3.77
N PHE A 124 -2.13 -12.49 -2.74
CA PHE A 124 -2.34 -11.49 -1.71
C PHE A 124 -1.15 -10.53 -1.63
N TYR A 125 -1.42 -9.27 -1.34
CA TYR A 125 -0.39 -8.30 -0.95
C TYR A 125 -0.51 -7.98 0.53
N TYR A 126 0.62 -7.86 1.22
CA TYR A 126 0.65 -7.66 2.67
C TYR A 126 1.33 -6.34 3.05
N TRP A 127 0.77 -5.63 4.02
CA TRP A 127 1.39 -4.47 4.66
C TRP A 127 1.40 -4.69 6.17
N PHE A 128 2.32 -4.01 6.85
CA PHE A 128 2.13 -3.76 8.28
C PHE A 128 1.12 -2.63 8.43
N ALA A 129 0.22 -2.77 9.39
CA ALA A 129 -0.80 -1.78 9.70
C ALA A 129 -1.09 -1.77 11.21
N GLY A 130 -1.85 -0.79 11.66
CA GLY A 130 -2.32 -0.76 13.03
C GLY A 130 -3.52 0.15 13.28
N ASP A 131 -4.08 -0.03 14.46
CA ASP A 131 -5.15 0.77 15.05
C ASP A 131 -4.79 1.05 16.50
N LYS A 132 -4.55 2.32 16.82
CA LYS A 132 -4.07 2.76 18.16
C LYS A 132 -2.82 1.98 18.57
N ASP A 133 -2.95 1.14 19.59
CA ASP A 133 -1.90 0.33 20.19
C ASP A 133 -1.78 -1.08 19.55
N ASP A 134 -2.75 -1.46 18.72
CA ASP A 134 -2.78 -2.77 18.07
C ASP A 134 -2.09 -2.73 16.71
N ARG A 135 -1.18 -3.67 16.50
CA ARG A 135 -0.50 -3.87 15.22
C ARG A 135 -0.93 -5.20 14.61
N PHE A 136 -1.05 -5.21 13.30
CA PHE A 136 -1.45 -6.40 12.54
C PHE A 136 -0.88 -6.35 11.13
N ILE A 137 -0.96 -7.49 10.45
CA ILE A 137 -0.68 -7.57 9.03
C ILE A 137 -2.00 -7.29 8.29
N LEU A 138 -2.03 -6.24 7.51
CA LEU A 138 -3.12 -5.97 6.57
C LEU A 138 -2.83 -6.75 5.28
N SER A 139 -3.77 -7.58 4.86
CA SER A 139 -3.69 -8.29 3.58
C SER A 139 -4.76 -7.79 2.63
N PHE A 140 -4.46 -7.79 1.33
CA PHE A 140 -5.42 -7.54 0.26
C PHE A 140 -5.48 -8.73 -0.68
N ASP A 141 -6.66 -9.31 -0.83
CA ASP A 141 -6.97 -10.38 -1.77
C ASP A 141 -7.12 -9.80 -3.18
N MET A 142 -6.21 -10.11 -4.09
CA MET A 142 -6.25 -9.61 -5.47
C MET A 142 -7.47 -10.12 -6.25
N ALA A 143 -8.00 -11.28 -5.88
CA ALA A 143 -9.05 -11.98 -6.60
C ALA A 143 -10.46 -11.57 -6.18
N ASN A 144 -10.62 -11.20 -4.91
CA ASN A 144 -11.89 -10.77 -4.34
C ASN A 144 -11.92 -9.27 -4.02
N GLU A 145 -10.76 -8.60 -4.05
CA GLU A 145 -10.58 -7.18 -3.74
C GLU A 145 -11.07 -6.81 -2.34
N VAL A 146 -10.75 -7.66 -1.36
CA VAL A 146 -11.11 -7.48 0.04
C VAL A 146 -9.86 -7.38 0.90
N PHE A 147 -9.96 -6.57 1.96
CA PHE A 147 -8.92 -6.49 2.99
C PHE A 147 -9.24 -7.41 4.16
N LEU A 148 -8.21 -8.00 4.74
CA LEU A 148 -8.29 -8.79 5.96
C LEU A 148 -7.16 -8.38 6.91
N ALA A 149 -7.50 -8.13 8.17
CA ALA A 149 -6.53 -8.01 9.25
C ALA A 149 -6.13 -9.40 9.75
N ILE A 150 -4.82 -9.64 9.78
CA ILE A 150 -4.22 -10.87 10.28
C ILE A 150 -3.43 -10.49 11.54
N PRO A 151 -3.73 -11.09 12.71
CA PRO A 151 -2.97 -10.83 13.93
C PRO A 151 -1.47 -11.04 13.71
N GLU A 152 -0.63 -10.28 14.44
CA GLU A 152 0.80 -10.60 14.48
C GLU A 152 1.01 -12.05 14.92
N PRO A 153 1.92 -12.81 14.28
CA PRO A 153 2.25 -14.16 14.73
C PRO A 153 2.73 -14.16 16.18
N ASP A 154 2.24 -15.12 16.97
CA ASP A 154 2.71 -15.33 18.33
C ASP A 154 4.22 -15.64 18.35
N GLY A 155 4.97 -14.97 19.24
CA GLY A 155 6.38 -15.28 19.49
C GLY A 155 7.41 -14.48 18.70
N ILE A 156 7.06 -13.35 18.05
CA ILE A 156 8.06 -12.41 17.55
C ILE A 156 8.81 -11.79 18.76
N PRO A 157 10.11 -12.05 18.94
CA PRO A 157 10.89 -11.49 20.05
C PRO A 157 10.85 -9.96 19.99
N GLU A 158 10.76 -9.29 21.14
CA GLU A 158 10.73 -7.82 21.23
C GLU A 158 11.90 -7.13 20.50
N LEU A 159 13.03 -7.82 20.33
CA LEU A 159 14.21 -7.36 19.59
C LEU A 159 13.96 -7.06 18.11
N ILE A 160 12.90 -7.61 17.49
CA ILE A 160 12.50 -7.28 16.11
C ILE A 160 11.54 -6.08 16.08
N ARG A 161 10.93 -5.73 17.23
CA ARG A 161 9.92 -4.65 17.34
C ARG A 161 10.55 -3.26 17.25
N ASP A 162 11.85 -3.13 17.56
CA ASP A 162 12.64 -1.88 17.56
C ASP A 162 13.78 -1.85 16.52
N ALA A 163 13.69 -2.60 15.43
CA ALA A 163 14.79 -2.76 14.46
C ALA A 163 15.11 -1.47 13.67
N SER A 164 15.84 -0.55 14.30
CA SER A 164 16.97 0.08 13.63
C SER A 164 17.98 -1.03 13.32
N TRP A 165 18.16 -1.34 12.05
CA TRP A 165 18.92 -2.49 11.54
C TRP A 165 20.44 -2.46 11.82
N LYS A 166 20.91 -1.69 12.82
CA LYS A 166 22.33 -1.55 13.13
C LYS A 166 22.98 -2.79 13.77
N GLN A 167 22.23 -3.86 14.06
CA GLN A 167 22.78 -5.04 14.74
C GLN A 167 22.90 -6.31 13.89
N PHE A 168 22.50 -6.30 12.62
CA PHE A 168 22.80 -7.42 11.71
C PHE A 168 23.90 -7.03 10.73
N ALA A 169 25.09 -6.75 11.27
CA ALA A 169 26.33 -6.86 10.52
C ALA A 169 26.79 -8.32 10.63
N PHE A 170 26.62 -9.09 9.55
CA PHE A 170 27.28 -10.39 9.44
C PHE A 170 28.78 -10.14 9.22
N TYR A 171 29.60 -10.85 10.01
CA TYR A 171 31.04 -10.99 9.78
C TYR A 171 31.32 -11.73 8.46
#